data_AF-A0A645CKY2-F1
#
_entry.id   AF-A0A645CKY2-F1
#
_cell.length_a   1.000
_cell.length_b   1.000
_cell.length_c   1.000
_cell.angle_alpha   90.00
_cell.angle_beta   90.00
_cell.angle_gamma   90.00
#
_symmetry.space_group_name_H-M   'P 1'
#
loop_
_entity.id
_entity.type
_entity.pdbx_description
1 polymer ?
#
loop_
_entity_poly.entity_id
_entity_poly.type
_entity_poly.pdbx_seq_one_letter_code
_entity_poly.pdbx_strand_id
1 'polypeptide(L)'
;MKRNILEKKNKGFTLIELIIVIAVIGIITSIAVPNYMSYKNEAKVKADEITAQNIAIAVKVELSKGETPVNISSNGYRKIADRYFNGVMPKSQLTDGNFIISIVDKNNISVRTTNYKLYPQFEKIN
;
A
#
# COMPACT_ATOMS: atom_id res chain seq x y z
N MET A 1 70.85 -13.69 -10.27
CA MET A 1 69.70 -12.89 -9.78
C MET A 1 68.49 -13.80 -9.61
N LYS A 2 68.01 -14.05 -8.39
CA LYS A 2 66.72 -14.73 -8.15
C LYS A 2 65.73 -13.69 -7.60
N ARG A 3 64.65 -13.38 -8.34
CA ARG A 3 63.52 -12.57 -7.84
C ARG A 3 62.63 -13.49 -6.99
N ASN A 4 62.63 -13.30 -5.67
CA ASN A 4 61.59 -13.86 -4.81
C ASN A 4 60.31 -13.04 -5.02
N ILE A 5 59.34 -13.63 -5.73
CA ILE A 5 57.99 -13.09 -5.82
C ILE A 5 57.34 -13.38 -4.46
N LEU A 6 57.08 -12.33 -3.67
CA LEU A 6 56.35 -12.45 -2.41
C LEU A 6 54.94 -12.97 -2.72
N GLU A 7 54.70 -14.25 -2.45
CA GLU A 7 53.35 -14.82 -2.50
C GLU A 7 52.46 -14.09 -1.49
N LYS A 8 51.54 -13.26 -1.99
CA LYS A 8 50.44 -12.76 -1.17
C LYS A 8 49.58 -13.97 -0.77
N LYS A 9 49.70 -14.40 0.48
CA LYS A 9 48.78 -15.38 1.07
C LYS A 9 47.37 -14.80 1.04
N ASN A 10 46.57 -15.22 0.07
CA ASN A 10 45.14 -14.95 0.04
C ASN A 10 44.51 -15.70 1.23
N LYS A 11 44.33 -15.01 2.35
CA LYS A 11 43.59 -15.54 3.49
C LYS A 11 42.12 -15.62 3.09
N GLY A 12 41.61 -16.82 2.85
CA GLY A 12 40.18 -17.07 2.68
C GLY A 12 39.41 -16.84 3.97
N PHE A 13 38.11 -16.58 3.86
CA PHE A 13 37.19 -16.52 5.00
C PHE A 13 37.17 -17.85 5.77
N THR A 14 37.11 -17.79 7.09
CA THR A 14 36.95 -18.98 7.92
C THR A 14 35.47 -19.36 8.03
N LEU A 15 35.20 -20.65 8.19
CA LEU A 15 33.83 -21.15 8.40
C LEU A 15 33.21 -20.58 9.68
N ILE A 16 34.02 -20.38 10.72
CA ILE A 16 33.56 -19.83 12.00
C ILE A 16 33.14 -18.37 11.89
N GLU A 17 33.86 -17.56 11.10
CA GLU A 17 33.46 -16.17 10.82
C GLU A 17 32.09 -16.11 10.14
N LEU A 18 31.83 -17.00 9.19
CA LEU A 18 30.52 -17.07 8.54
C LEU A 18 29.41 -17.50 9.50
N ILE A 19 29.68 -18.48 10.36
CA ILE A 19 28.71 -18.98 11.36
C ILE A 19 28.30 -17.89 12.36
N ILE A 20 29.25 -17.09 12.83
CA ILE A 20 28.94 -15.99 13.77
C ILE A 20 28.09 -14.91 13.08
N VAL A 21 28.39 -14.58 11.82
CA VAL A 21 27.62 -13.58 11.06
C VAL A 21 26.17 -14.02 10.86
N ILE A 22 25.93 -15.27 10.45
CA ILE A 22 24.55 -15.76 10.28
C ILE A 22 23.80 -15.83 11.62
N ALA A 23 24.50 -16.13 12.72
CA ALA A 23 23.89 -16.16 14.05
C ALA A 23 23.40 -14.76 14.48
N VAL A 24 24.23 -13.73 14.28
CA VAL A 24 23.86 -12.34 14.60
C VAL A 24 22.73 -11.84 13.68
N ILE A 25 22.81 -12.12 12.37
CA ILE A 25 21.73 -11.76 11.42
C ILE A 25 20.42 -12.46 11.83
N GLY A 26 20.46 -13.72 12.24
CA GLY A 26 19.28 -14.46 12.68
C GLY A 26 18.58 -13.79 13.88
N ILE A 27 19.33 -13.36 14.89
CA ILE A 27 18.79 -12.67 16.06
C ILE A 27 18.09 -11.36 15.66
N ILE A 28 18.77 -10.51 14.88
CA ILE A 28 18.20 -9.23 14.44
C ILE A 28 16.97 -9.44 13.56
N THR A 29 17.05 -10.37 12.60
CA THR A 29 15.98 -10.68 11.65
C THR A 29 14.72 -11.17 12.36
N SER A 30 14.86 -11.95 13.43
CA SER A 30 13.72 -12.47 14.21
C SER A 30 12.80 -11.37 14.77
N ILE A 31 13.37 -10.20 15.11
CA ILE A 31 12.62 -9.05 15.64
C ILE A 31 12.27 -8.07 14.49
N ALA A 32 13.21 -7.86 13.57
CA ALA A 32 13.05 -6.86 12.51
C ALA A 32 11.94 -7.22 11.51
N VAL A 33 11.82 -8.49 11.12
CA VAL A 33 10.82 -8.94 10.12
C VAL A 33 9.38 -8.71 10.57
N PRO A 34 8.92 -9.20 11.74
CA PRO A 34 7.52 -8.98 12.15
C PRO A 34 7.20 -7.49 12.32
N ASN A 35 8.14 -6.69 12.86
CA ASN A 35 7.96 -5.25 13.00
C ASN A 35 7.85 -4.56 11.64
N TYR A 36 8.72 -4.89 10.70
CA TYR A 36 8.67 -4.35 9.34
C TYR A 36 7.36 -4.70 8.63
N MET A 37 6.86 -5.93 8.79
CA MET A 37 5.58 -6.34 8.21
C MET A 37 4.41 -5.56 8.82
N SER A 38 4.42 -5.32 10.13
CA SER A 38 3.42 -4.48 10.80
C SER A 38 3.43 -3.05 10.25
N TYR A 39 4.59 -2.41 10.18
CA TYR A 39 4.71 -1.06 9.63
C TYR A 39 4.29 -0.97 8.17
N LYS A 40 4.65 -1.96 7.36
CA LYS A 40 4.22 -2.04 5.96
C LYS A 40 2.70 -2.14 5.85
N ASN A 41 2.05 -2.92 6.69
CA ASN A 41 0.60 -3.05 6.70
C ASN A 41 -0.09 -1.76 7.17
N GLU A 42 0.42 -1.10 8.21
CA GLU A 42 -0.10 0.19 8.67
C GLU A 42 0.03 1.28 7.60
N ALA A 43 1.18 1.32 6.90
CA ALA A 43 1.39 2.24 5.78
C ALA A 43 0.38 1.99 4.64
N LYS A 44 0.09 0.73 4.32
CA LYS A 44 -0.93 0.36 3.33
C LYS A 44 -2.34 0.81 3.75
N VAL A 45 -2.70 0.62 5.03
CA VAL A 45 -3.98 1.10 5.57
C VAL A 45 -4.10 2.61 5.37
N LYS A 46 -3.11 3.38 5.82
CA LYS A 46 -3.12 4.85 5.71
C LYS A 46 -3.14 5.33 4.26
N ALA A 47 -2.40 4.67 3.37
CA ALA A 47 -2.42 5.00 1.94
C ALA A 47 -3.81 4.80 1.33
N ASP A 48 -4.49 3.72 1.69
CA ASP A 48 -5.83 3.41 1.22
C ASP A 48 -6.89 4.34 1.83
N GLU A 49 -6.77 4.74 3.10
CA GLU A 49 -7.62 5.76 3.72
C GLU A 49 -7.53 7.11 3.01
N ILE A 50 -6.32 7.59 2.74
CA ILE A 50 -6.10 8.85 2.00
C ILE A 50 -6.67 8.75 0.59
N THR A 51 -6.45 7.61 -0.07
CA THR A 51 -6.99 7.36 -1.41
C THR A 51 -8.51 7.35 -1.39
N ALA A 52 -9.13 6.70 -0.41
CA ALA A 52 -10.56 6.66 -0.21
C ALA A 52 -11.16 8.06 0.07
N GLN A 53 -10.47 8.89 0.86
CA GLN A 53 -10.84 10.29 1.07
C GLN A 53 -10.81 11.09 -0.24
N ASN A 54 -9.75 10.95 -1.04
CA ASN A 54 -9.64 11.63 -2.34
C ASN A 54 -10.77 11.22 -3.29
N ILE A 55 -11.11 9.93 -3.33
CA ILE A 55 -12.24 9.42 -4.11
C ILE A 55 -13.56 10.03 -3.61
N ALA A 56 -13.78 10.05 -2.30
CA ALA A 56 -15.00 10.61 -1.70
C ALA A 56 -15.13 12.12 -2.01
N ILE A 57 -14.03 12.88 -1.95
CA ILE A 57 -13.98 14.29 -2.32
C ILE A 57 -14.36 14.48 -3.79
N ALA A 58 -13.77 13.70 -4.70
CA ALA A 58 -14.08 13.77 -6.13
C ALA A 58 -15.57 13.52 -6.39
N VAL A 59 -16.15 12.51 -5.73
CA VAL A 59 -17.59 12.22 -5.79
C VAL A 59 -18.41 13.40 -5.26
N LYS A 60 -18.03 13.98 -4.12
CA LYS A 60 -18.71 15.14 -3.51
C LYS A 60 -18.72 16.35 -4.43
N VAL A 61 -17.61 16.61 -5.13
CA VAL A 61 -17.51 17.70 -6.10
C VAL A 61 -18.48 17.48 -7.26
N GLU A 62 -18.58 16.26 -7.78
CA GLU A 62 -19.52 15.95 -8.87
C GLU A 62 -20.98 16.04 -8.44
N LEU A 63 -21.32 15.55 -7.24
CA LEU A 63 -22.66 15.72 -6.68
C LEU A 63 -23.02 17.20 -6.42
N SER A 64 -22.01 18.03 -6.12
CA SER A 64 -22.19 19.48 -5.96
C SER A 64 -22.42 20.19 -7.31
N LYS A 65 -21.87 19.66 -8.40
CA LYS A 65 -22.11 20.15 -9.78
C LYS A 65 -23.48 19.75 -10.35
N GLY A 66 -24.28 18.98 -9.61
CA GLY A 66 -25.61 18.56 -10.02
C GLY A 66 -25.70 17.15 -10.60
N GLU A 67 -24.62 16.36 -10.60
CA GLU A 67 -24.71 14.93 -10.92
C GLU A 67 -25.52 14.19 -9.85
N THR A 68 -26.23 13.14 -10.26
CA THR A 68 -27.01 12.30 -9.34
C THR A 68 -26.18 11.11 -8.85
N PRO A 69 -26.45 10.58 -7.63
CA PRO A 69 -25.78 9.38 -7.12
C PRO A 69 -25.82 8.18 -8.08
N VAL A 70 -26.93 8.04 -8.83
CA VAL A 70 -27.14 6.94 -9.80
C VAL A 70 -26.22 7.07 -11.01
N ASN A 71 -26.05 8.29 -11.55
CA ASN A 71 -25.12 8.55 -12.65
C ASN A 71 -23.67 8.26 -12.25
N ILE A 72 -23.32 8.52 -10.98
CA ILE A 72 -21.98 8.22 -10.47
C ILE A 72 -21.80 6.71 -10.22
N SER A 73 -22.85 6.00 -9.79
CA SER A 73 -22.76 4.57 -9.49
C SER A 73 -22.74 3.67 -10.74
N SER A 74 -23.42 4.07 -11.82
CA SER A 74 -23.57 3.25 -13.03
C SER A 74 -22.47 3.50 -14.10
N ASN A 75 -22.05 4.75 -14.28
CA ASN A 75 -20.97 5.15 -15.21
C ASN A 75 -19.87 5.96 -14.53
N GLY A 76 -20.04 6.33 -13.26
CA GLY A 76 -19.21 7.36 -12.63
C GLY A 76 -17.87 6.89 -12.12
N TYR A 77 -17.64 5.59 -11.94
CA TYR A 77 -16.27 5.13 -11.73
C TYR A 77 -15.36 5.57 -12.89
N ARG A 78 -15.86 5.51 -14.14
CA ARG A 78 -15.14 6.04 -15.29
C ARG A 78 -15.05 7.57 -15.28
N LYS A 79 -16.17 8.29 -15.06
CA LYS A 79 -16.13 9.77 -15.04
C LYS A 79 -15.19 10.32 -13.96
N ILE A 80 -15.20 9.72 -12.78
CA ILE A 80 -14.31 10.10 -11.67
C ILE A 80 -12.87 9.72 -12.02
N ALA A 81 -12.63 8.55 -12.62
CA ALA A 81 -11.30 8.16 -13.08
C ALA A 81 -10.75 9.13 -14.13
N ASP A 82 -11.54 9.44 -15.17
CA ASP A 82 -11.14 10.32 -16.27
C ASP A 82 -10.81 11.73 -15.78
N ARG A 83 -11.59 12.27 -14.84
CA ARG A 83 -11.43 13.67 -14.39
C ARG A 83 -10.43 13.85 -13.25
N TYR A 84 -10.25 12.85 -12.39
CA TYR A 84 -9.49 12.99 -11.15
C TYR A 84 -8.32 12.00 -11.01
N PHE A 85 -8.27 10.96 -11.84
CA PHE A 85 -7.29 9.87 -11.73
C PHE A 85 -6.70 9.44 -13.09
N ASN A 86 -6.57 10.37 -14.04
CA ASN A 86 -5.95 10.11 -15.36
C ASN A 86 -6.55 8.91 -16.10
N GLY A 87 -7.86 8.67 -15.96
CA GLY A 87 -8.59 7.59 -16.62
C GLY A 87 -8.51 6.23 -15.94
N VAL A 88 -7.75 6.07 -14.85
CA VAL A 88 -7.60 4.80 -14.14
C VAL A 88 -7.85 4.99 -12.64
N MET A 89 -8.82 4.26 -12.09
CA MET A 89 -9.06 4.27 -10.65
C MET A 89 -7.83 3.73 -9.89
N PRO A 90 -7.45 4.35 -8.77
CA PRO A 90 -6.48 3.78 -7.85
C PRO A 90 -6.89 2.37 -7.41
N LYS A 91 -5.90 1.54 -7.10
CA LYS A 91 -6.11 0.21 -6.51
C LYS A 91 -5.74 0.23 -5.03
N SER A 92 -6.41 -0.60 -4.24
CA SER A 92 -6.09 -0.76 -2.84
C SER A 92 -4.70 -1.41 -2.70
N GLN A 93 -3.91 -0.92 -1.76
CA GLN A 93 -2.63 -1.50 -1.38
C GLN A 93 -2.78 -2.54 -0.26
N LEU A 94 -3.87 -2.45 0.51
CA LEU A 94 -4.21 -3.35 1.61
C LEU A 94 -4.88 -4.63 1.13
N THR A 95 -5.77 -4.54 0.14
CA THR A 95 -6.48 -5.66 -0.47
C THR A 95 -6.22 -5.66 -1.97
N ASP A 96 -5.97 -6.82 -2.58
CA ASP A 96 -5.78 -6.95 -4.04
C ASP A 96 -7.11 -6.77 -4.80
N GLY A 97 -7.65 -5.55 -4.77
CA GLY A 97 -8.96 -5.22 -5.30
C GLY A 97 -9.16 -3.74 -5.57
N ASN A 98 -10.29 -3.44 -6.22
CA ASN A 98 -10.70 -2.08 -6.54
C ASN A 98 -11.46 -1.45 -5.36
N PHE A 99 -11.41 -0.13 -5.26
CA PHE A 99 -12.31 0.60 -4.36
C PHE A 99 -13.76 0.53 -4.88
N ILE A 100 -14.67 0.28 -3.96
CA ILE A 100 -16.12 0.26 -4.15
C ILE A 100 -16.66 1.52 -3.49
N ILE A 101 -17.39 2.32 -4.26
CA ILE A 101 -18.01 3.56 -3.82
C ILE A 101 -19.51 3.30 -3.65
N SER A 102 -20.07 3.62 -2.49
CA SER A 102 -21.52 3.55 -2.25
C SER A 102 -22.01 4.94 -1.85
N ILE A 103 -22.97 5.48 -2.61
CA ILE A 103 -23.51 6.84 -2.46
C ILE A 103 -25.00 6.72 -2.19
N VAL A 104 -25.44 7.17 -1.02
CA VAL A 104 -26.87 7.24 -0.67
C VAL A 104 -27.41 8.64 -1.00
N ASP A 105 -26.65 9.68 -0.62
CA ASP A 105 -26.95 11.07 -0.96
C ASP A 105 -25.64 11.91 -0.97
N LYS A 106 -25.76 13.25 -1.06
CA LYS A 106 -24.61 14.18 -1.12
C LYS A 106 -23.72 14.16 0.13
N ASN A 107 -24.27 13.77 1.27
CA ASN A 107 -23.59 13.73 2.56
C ASN A 107 -23.18 12.30 2.94
N ASN A 108 -23.92 11.30 2.46
CA ASN A 108 -23.71 9.89 2.74
C ASN A 108 -22.96 9.20 1.60
N ILE A 109 -21.64 9.39 1.60
CA ILE A 109 -20.68 8.71 0.70
C ILE A 109 -19.83 7.76 1.54
N SER A 110 -19.68 6.53 1.07
CA SER A 110 -18.76 5.56 1.64
C SER A 110 -17.85 5.00 0.57
N VAL A 111 -16.58 4.79 0.93
CA VAL A 111 -15.59 4.16 0.06
C VAL A 111 -15.00 3.00 0.84
N ARG A 112 -15.09 1.80 0.24
CA ARG A 112 -14.69 0.54 0.85
C ARG A 112 -13.92 -0.33 -0.14
N THR A 113 -13.22 -1.32 0.39
CA THR A 113 -12.67 -2.46 -0.32
C THR A 113 -13.50 -3.69 0.05
N THR A 114 -13.08 -4.88 -0.37
CA THR A 114 -13.73 -6.14 -0.02
C THR A 114 -13.87 -6.32 1.50
N ASN A 115 -12.81 -6.01 2.26
CA ASN A 115 -12.72 -6.34 3.67
C ASN A 115 -12.67 -5.11 4.60
N TYR A 116 -12.59 -3.90 4.05
CA TYR A 116 -12.39 -2.69 4.84
C TYR A 116 -13.20 -1.54 4.28
N LYS A 117 -13.94 -0.86 5.15
CA LYS A 117 -14.46 0.47 4.90
C LYS A 117 -13.38 1.47 5.30
N LEU A 118 -13.09 2.41 4.40
CA LEU A 118 -11.95 3.32 4.53
C LEU A 118 -12.40 4.78 4.68
N TYR A 119 -13.59 5.10 4.18
CA TYR A 119 -14.24 6.40 4.34
C TYR A 119 -15.73 6.20 4.69
N PRO A 120 -16.31 6.99 5.62
CA PRO A 120 -15.74 8.17 6.30
C PRO A 120 -14.80 7.84 7.47
N GLN A 121 -14.85 6.62 7.98
CA GLN A 121 -13.99 6.13 9.04
C GLN A 121 -13.51 4.72 8.68
N PHE A 122 -12.30 4.39 9.14
CA PHE A 122 -11.74 3.07 8.95
C PHE A 122 -12.47 2.05 9.82
N GLU A 123 -12.93 0.98 9.18
CA GLU A 123 -13.67 -0.08 9.83
C GLU A 123 -13.48 -1.39 9.05
N LYS A 124 -13.12 -2.47 9.74
CA LYS A 124 -13.05 -3.79 9.12
C LYS A 124 -14.46 -4.32 8.89
N ILE A 125 -14.74 -4.76 7.68
CA ILE A 125 -16.01 -5.38 7.29
C ILE A 125 -15.83 -6.89 7.53
N ASN A 126 -16.68 -7.46 8.39
CA ASN A 126 -16.71 -8.91 8.66
C ASN A 126 -17.40 -9.69 7.55
#